data_AF-A0A815H182-F1
#
_entry.id   AF-A0A815H182-F1
#
_cell.length_a   1.000
_cell.length_b   1.000
_cell.length_c   1.000
_cell.angle_alpha   90.00
_cell.angle_beta   90.00
_cell.angle_gamma   90.00
#
_symmetry.space_group_name_H-M   'P 1'
#
loop_
_entity.id
_entity.type
_entity.pdbx_description
1 polymer ?
#
loop_
_entity_poly.entity_id
_entity_poly.type
_entity_poly.pdbx_seq_one_letter_code
_entity_poly.pdbx_strand_id
1 'polypeptide(L)'
;MTSIDSGISGSAVTNALILPNIIYPVIEQLDKSGYKDIQSELRRNFYQLEEYYPGFSHQFLQSFIHKQMPSSTTNMNELTLKLEKYCDKSSYCISSSRSEPEFHELNIRSKNLKRILSRIPDDINEKREFLETIKEIASAIKKTLDSVTNTYQYFKTSDGRQALENEKKEFIKYSKNFSNTLKAYFRDNKRDDVYIAANHLLVQTDYLLRTIKLYCETDALDECLYPLISQQQQNSNRIIPTSRYSSNNSRQSSSSSSGNNRPISSYEINYT
;
A
#
# COMPACT_ATOMS: atom_id res chain seq x y z
N MET A 1 -25.95 4.80 22.33
CA MET A 1 -25.57 5.19 20.95
C MET A 1 -24.87 6.54 21.04
N THR A 2 -23.57 6.53 21.29
CA THR A 2 -22.73 7.74 21.31
C THR A 2 -21.99 7.79 19.99
N SER A 3 -22.37 8.75 19.14
CA SER A 3 -21.62 9.12 17.94
C SER A 3 -20.16 9.33 18.29
N ILE A 4 -19.30 8.47 17.77
CA ILE A 4 -17.87 8.72 17.72
C ILE A 4 -17.70 9.75 16.62
N ASP A 5 -17.56 11.00 17.07
CA ASP A 5 -17.33 12.15 16.23
C ASP A 5 -16.05 11.93 15.40
N SER A 6 -16.19 12.21 14.11
CA SER A 6 -15.26 11.87 13.04
C SER A 6 -14.00 12.74 13.10
N GLY A 7 -12.97 12.27 13.82
CA GLY A 7 -11.59 12.76 13.77
C GLY A 7 -10.66 11.87 12.92
N ILE A 8 -11.23 11.02 12.05
CA ILE A 8 -10.49 9.97 11.33
C ILE A 8 -10.07 10.51 9.96
N SER A 9 -8.91 11.15 9.91
CA SER A 9 -8.18 11.25 8.64
C SER A 9 -6.68 11.10 8.87
N GLY A 10 -6.27 9.94 9.36
CA GLY A 10 -4.92 9.45 9.06
C GLY A 10 -4.80 9.37 7.54
N SER A 11 -3.73 9.91 6.97
CA SER A 11 -3.55 9.84 5.52
C SER A 11 -3.46 8.37 5.09
N ALA A 12 -3.95 8.01 3.90
CA ALA A 12 -3.94 6.62 3.43
C ALA A 12 -2.54 5.98 3.52
N VAL A 13 -1.49 6.79 3.34
CA VAL A 13 -0.10 6.36 3.48
C VAL A 13 0.30 6.05 4.92
N THR A 14 -0.17 6.82 5.90
CA THR A 14 0.07 6.54 7.32
C THR A 14 -0.49 5.18 7.68
N ASN A 15 -1.73 4.90 7.29
CA ASN A 15 -2.40 3.63 7.55
C ASN A 15 -1.61 2.44 6.99
N ALA A 16 -1.08 2.58 5.77
CA ALA A 16 -0.26 1.56 5.11
C ALA A 16 1.06 1.25 5.86
N LEU A 17 1.57 2.20 6.64
CA LEU A 17 2.84 2.07 7.37
C LEU A 17 2.68 1.59 8.80
N ILE A 18 1.52 1.78 9.46
CA ILE A 18 1.35 1.39 10.87
C ILE A 18 1.61 -0.10 11.09
N LEU A 19 0.99 -0.94 10.26
CA LEU A 19 1.10 -2.38 10.40
C LEU A 19 2.56 -2.87 10.21
N PRO A 20 3.25 -2.57 9.08
CA PRO A 20 4.62 -3.03 8.88
C PRO A 20 5.67 -2.32 9.75
N ASN A 21 5.49 -1.05 10.12
CA ASN A 21 6.54 -0.28 10.81
C ASN A 21 6.39 -0.26 12.33
N ILE A 22 5.21 -0.58 12.86
CA ILE A 22 4.93 -0.48 14.29
C ILE A 22 4.45 -1.82 14.85
N ILE A 23 3.37 -2.36 14.30
CA ILE A 23 2.76 -3.58 14.86
C ILE A 23 3.65 -4.80 14.63
N TYR A 24 4.14 -5.02 13.41
CA TYR A 24 4.97 -6.18 13.10
C TYR A 24 6.29 -6.22 13.89
N PRO A 25 7.07 -5.13 14.03
CA PRO A 25 8.25 -5.13 14.88
C PRO A 25 7.95 -5.46 16.35
N VAL A 26 6.79 -5.05 16.87
CA VAL A 26 6.35 -5.43 18.23
C VAL A 26 6.02 -6.92 18.30
N ILE A 27 5.30 -7.46 17.32
CA ILE A 27 5.01 -8.90 17.23
C ILE A 27 6.32 -9.71 17.12
N GLU A 28 7.33 -9.22 16.40
CA GLU A 28 8.64 -9.86 16.30
C GLU A 28 9.41 -9.89 17.62
N GLN A 29 9.12 -8.98 18.55
CA GLN A 29 9.68 -9.04 19.90
C GLN A 29 9.07 -10.16 20.75
N LEU A 30 7.89 -10.67 20.41
CA LEU A 30 7.24 -11.77 21.16
C LEU A 30 8.03 -13.09 21.09
N ASP A 31 8.81 -13.30 20.03
CA ASP A 31 9.72 -14.46 19.91
C ASP A 31 10.76 -14.45 21.04
N LYS A 32 11.30 -13.26 21.36
CA LYS A 32 12.26 -13.08 22.48
C LYS A 32 11.62 -13.27 23.84
N SER A 33 10.30 -13.16 23.93
CA SER A 33 9.52 -13.30 25.17
C SER A 33 8.93 -14.69 25.37
N GLY A 34 9.24 -15.66 24.49
CA GLY A 34 8.77 -17.05 24.60
C GLY A 34 7.38 -17.32 24.03
N TYR A 35 6.80 -16.36 23.30
CA TYR A 35 5.45 -16.47 22.69
C TYR A 35 5.51 -16.75 21.18
N LYS A 36 6.50 -17.52 20.74
CA LYS A 36 6.74 -17.82 19.33
C LYS A 36 5.52 -18.46 18.65
N ASP A 37 4.80 -19.30 19.38
CA ASP A 37 3.69 -20.10 18.85
C ASP A 37 2.49 -19.24 18.40
N ILE A 38 2.29 -18.07 19.01
CA ILE A 38 1.18 -17.15 18.67
C ILE A 38 1.59 -16.05 17.69
N GLN A 39 2.89 -15.90 17.42
CA GLN A 39 3.43 -14.79 16.62
C GLN A 39 2.84 -14.78 15.20
N SER A 40 2.88 -15.93 14.53
CA SER A 40 2.37 -16.09 13.16
C SER A 40 0.86 -15.87 13.09
N GLU A 41 0.12 -16.30 14.12
CA GLU A 41 -1.32 -16.12 14.20
C GLU A 41 -1.70 -14.65 14.41
N LEU A 42 -1.01 -13.93 15.30
CA LEU A 42 -1.20 -12.50 15.48
C LEU A 42 -0.90 -11.73 14.20
N ARG A 43 0.24 -12.04 13.54
CA ARG A 43 0.62 -11.40 12.27
C ARG A 43 -0.48 -11.58 11.22
N ARG A 44 -0.97 -12.81 11.04
CA ARG A 44 -2.05 -13.13 10.11
C ARG A 44 -3.36 -12.42 10.46
N ASN A 45 -3.75 -12.41 11.73
CA ASN A 45 -5.01 -11.80 12.16
C ASN A 45 -5.00 -10.28 11.96
N PHE A 46 -3.89 -9.61 12.30
CA PHE A 46 -3.76 -8.17 12.04
C PHE A 46 -3.75 -7.86 10.55
N TYR A 47 -3.11 -8.68 9.72
CA TYR A 47 -3.17 -8.55 8.27
C TYR A 47 -4.61 -8.65 7.75
N GLN A 48 -5.33 -9.70 8.13
CA GLN A 48 -6.73 -9.91 7.73
C GLN A 48 -7.63 -8.76 8.18
N LEU A 49 -7.46 -8.29 9.42
CA LEU A 49 -8.23 -7.16 9.93
C LEU A 49 -7.97 -5.88 9.15
N GLU A 50 -6.72 -5.62 8.77
CA GLU A 50 -6.37 -4.48 7.93
C GLU A 50 -6.93 -4.61 6.50
N GLU A 51 -6.99 -5.83 5.97
CA GLU A 51 -7.58 -6.11 4.65
C GLU A 51 -9.10 -5.90 4.65
N TYR A 52 -9.81 -6.42 5.65
CA TYR A 52 -11.26 -6.26 5.78
C TYR A 52 -11.65 -4.83 6.20
N TYR A 53 -10.81 -4.17 6.99
CA TYR A 53 -11.07 -2.84 7.54
C TYR A 53 -9.82 -1.94 7.40
N PRO A 54 -9.57 -1.37 6.22
CA PRO A 54 -8.42 -0.48 6.01
C PRO A 54 -8.38 0.68 7.02
N GLY A 55 -7.23 0.85 7.68
CA GLY A 55 -7.04 1.80 8.77
C GLY A 55 -7.31 1.23 10.16
N PHE A 56 -7.66 -0.05 10.28
CA PHE A 56 -7.86 -0.72 11.58
C PHE A 56 -6.63 -0.58 12.48
N SER A 57 -5.43 -0.88 11.97
CA SER A 57 -4.19 -0.83 12.74
C SER A 57 -3.89 0.59 13.24
N HIS A 58 -4.19 1.59 12.42
CA HIS A 58 -4.08 3.00 12.81
C HIS A 58 -5.05 3.33 13.95
N GLN A 59 -6.33 3.00 13.81
CA GLN A 59 -7.35 3.27 14.83
C GLN A 59 -7.06 2.52 16.14
N PHE A 60 -6.62 1.26 16.03
CA PHE A 60 -6.23 0.44 17.16
C PHE A 60 -5.08 1.08 17.93
N LEU A 61 -4.00 1.46 17.24
CA LEU A 61 -2.84 2.09 17.85
C LEU A 61 -3.18 3.47 18.43
N GLN A 62 -3.93 4.28 17.70
CA GLN A 62 -4.39 5.58 18.17
C GLN A 62 -5.21 5.43 19.45
N SER A 63 -6.18 4.52 19.49
CA SER A 63 -7.00 4.24 20.67
C SER A 63 -6.17 3.76 21.85
N PHE A 64 -5.16 2.92 21.61
CA PHE A 64 -4.25 2.43 22.62
C PHE A 64 -3.40 3.57 23.23
N ILE A 65 -2.81 4.42 22.38
CA ILE A 65 -2.03 5.58 22.82
C ILE A 65 -2.89 6.55 23.63
N HIS A 66 -4.09 6.89 23.15
CA HIS A 66 -4.99 7.80 23.89
C HIS A 66 -5.38 7.25 25.27
N LYS A 67 -5.55 5.93 25.39
CA LYS A 67 -5.89 5.29 26.66
C LYS A 67 -4.72 5.30 27.66
N GLN A 68 -3.49 5.06 27.19
CA GLN A 68 -2.30 4.97 28.05
C GLN A 68 -1.65 6.33 28.31
N MET A 69 -1.75 7.25 27.36
CA MET A 69 -1.17 8.59 27.39
C MET A 69 -2.20 9.64 26.92
N PRO A 70 -3.20 9.98 27.76
CA PRO A 70 -4.32 10.84 27.36
C PRO A 70 -3.92 12.28 26.98
N SER A 71 -2.75 12.74 27.44
CA SER A 71 -2.24 14.10 27.20
C SER A 71 -1.28 14.20 26.01
N SER A 72 -0.93 13.09 25.35
CA SER A 72 -0.01 13.13 24.20
C SER A 72 -0.76 13.31 22.88
N THR A 73 -0.52 14.44 22.20
CA THR A 73 -0.92 14.63 20.80
C THR A 73 0.15 14.02 19.89
N THR A 74 0.20 12.70 19.79
CA THR A 74 1.20 12.01 18.96
C THR A 74 0.85 12.17 17.49
N ASN A 75 1.72 12.85 16.73
CA ASN A 75 1.61 12.89 15.28
C ASN A 75 2.01 11.52 14.70
N MET A 76 1.03 10.82 14.11
CA MET A 76 1.25 9.48 13.56
C MET A 76 2.16 9.48 12.33
N ASN A 77 2.14 10.53 11.49
CA ASN A 77 3.03 10.66 10.34
C ASN A 77 4.49 10.82 10.77
N GLU A 78 4.72 11.60 11.82
CA GLU A 78 6.03 11.79 12.42
C GLU A 78 6.53 10.49 13.05
N LEU A 79 5.65 9.80 13.80
CA LEU A 79 5.98 8.54 14.47
C LEU A 79 6.35 7.45 13.46
N THR A 80 5.59 7.26 12.37
CA THR A 80 5.90 6.25 11.36
C THR A 80 7.26 6.51 10.71
N LEU A 81 7.58 7.77 10.40
CA LEU A 81 8.90 8.15 9.89
C LEU A 81 10.01 7.83 10.89
N LYS A 82 9.86 8.26 12.14
CA LYS A 82 10.87 8.03 13.18
C LYS A 82 11.12 6.55 13.40
N LEU A 83 10.08 5.73 13.34
CA LEU A 83 10.18 4.29 13.61
C LEU A 83 10.79 3.50 12.46
N GLU A 84 10.75 4.01 11.22
CA GLU A 84 11.42 3.38 10.08
C GLU A 84 12.92 3.15 10.32
N LYS A 85 13.58 3.99 11.13
CA LYS A 85 15.02 3.80 11.45
C LYS A 85 15.33 2.50 12.20
N TYR A 86 14.33 1.89 12.84
CA TYR A 86 14.45 0.62 13.57
C TYR A 86 14.01 -0.58 12.73
N CYS A 87 13.50 -0.35 11.52
CA CYS A 87 13.13 -1.42 10.59
C CYS A 87 14.40 -1.95 9.91
N ASP A 88 15.08 -2.89 10.57
CA ASP A 88 16.37 -3.41 10.09
C ASP A 88 16.26 -4.33 8.88
N LYS A 89 15.09 -4.96 8.71
CA LYS A 89 14.74 -5.83 7.59
C LYS A 89 13.42 -5.34 7.00
N SER A 90 13.47 -4.68 5.84
CA SER A 90 12.24 -4.54 5.05
C SER A 90 11.81 -5.95 4.64
N SER A 91 10.55 -6.30 4.85
CA SER A 91 9.98 -7.58 4.39
C SER A 91 10.16 -7.76 2.87
N TYR A 92 10.33 -6.65 2.16
CA TYR A 92 10.51 -6.56 0.71
C TYR A 92 11.97 -6.65 0.25
N CYS A 93 12.96 -6.76 1.16
CA CYS A 93 14.34 -7.00 0.77
C CYS A 93 14.43 -8.26 -0.10
N ILE A 94 15.19 -8.15 -1.18
CA ILE A 94 15.51 -9.28 -2.07
C ILE A 94 16.43 -10.22 -1.29
N SER A 95 16.18 -11.52 -1.38
CA SER A 95 16.87 -12.58 -0.69
C SER A 95 18.38 -12.47 -0.87
N SER A 96 19.10 -12.67 0.24
CA SER A 96 20.56 -12.78 0.24
C SER A 96 21.08 -14.04 -0.44
N SER A 97 20.20 -15.00 -0.79
CA SER A 97 20.58 -16.19 -1.57
C SER A 97 20.84 -15.90 -3.05
N ARG A 98 20.38 -14.76 -3.55
CA ARG A 98 20.72 -14.29 -4.90
C ARG A 98 22.18 -13.89 -4.97
N SER A 99 22.89 -14.30 -6.01
CA SER A 99 24.32 -14.00 -6.18
C SER A 99 24.57 -12.70 -6.95
N GLU A 100 23.55 -12.11 -7.56
CA GLU A 100 23.70 -10.93 -8.39
C GLU A 100 23.95 -9.67 -7.54
N PRO A 101 25.06 -8.94 -7.78
CA PRO A 101 25.43 -7.78 -6.98
C PRO A 101 24.41 -6.63 -7.08
N GLU A 102 23.67 -6.52 -8.20
CA GLU A 102 22.66 -5.49 -8.45
C GLU A 102 21.52 -5.54 -7.44
N PHE A 103 21.12 -6.74 -6.99
CA PHE A 103 20.06 -6.89 -5.99
C PHE A 103 20.53 -6.53 -4.59
N HIS A 104 21.77 -6.88 -4.24
CA HIS A 104 22.36 -6.45 -2.97
C HIS A 104 22.54 -4.94 -2.91
N GLU A 105 23.04 -4.35 -3.99
CA GLU A 105 23.20 -2.91 -4.13
C GLU A 105 21.84 -2.20 -4.00
N LEU A 106 20.80 -2.70 -4.66
CA LEU A 106 19.44 -2.16 -4.53
C LEU A 106 18.94 -2.19 -3.08
N ASN A 107 19.14 -3.30 -2.36
CA ASN A 107 18.76 -3.40 -0.94
C ASN A 107 19.49 -2.35 -0.10
N ILE A 108 20.80 -2.17 -0.33
CA ILE A 108 21.62 -1.16 0.37
C ILE A 108 21.11 0.25 0.07
N ARG A 109 20.87 0.58 -1.21
CA ARG A 109 20.39 1.92 -1.61
C ARG A 109 19.01 2.23 -1.06
N SER A 110 18.10 1.25 -1.12
CA SER A 110 16.74 1.39 -0.58
C SER A 110 16.77 1.57 0.93
N LYS A 111 17.52 0.74 1.69
CA LYS A 111 17.67 0.89 3.15
C LYS A 111 18.28 2.24 3.51
N ASN A 112 19.28 2.69 2.77
CA ASN A 112 19.91 3.99 3.00
C ASN A 112 18.93 5.15 2.77
N LEU A 113 18.15 5.13 1.69
CA LEU A 113 17.13 6.15 1.43
C LEU A 113 16.12 6.23 2.58
N LYS A 114 15.58 5.09 3.00
CA LYS A 114 14.63 5.03 4.11
C LYS A 114 15.21 5.56 5.43
N ARG A 115 16.47 5.23 5.71
CA ARG A 115 17.20 5.71 6.90
C ARG A 115 17.44 7.22 6.89
N ILE A 116 17.66 7.83 5.72
CA ILE A 116 17.80 9.28 5.63
C ILE A 116 16.44 9.95 5.80
N LEU A 117 15.38 9.41 5.17
CA LEU A 117 14.01 9.92 5.33
C LEU A 117 13.53 9.89 6.78
N SER A 118 13.89 8.85 7.56
CA SER A 118 13.52 8.74 8.98
C SER A 118 14.18 9.75 9.90
N ARG A 119 15.22 10.47 9.44
CA ARG A 119 15.86 11.58 10.17
C ARG A 119 15.11 12.90 10.05
N ILE A 120 14.21 13.04 9.07
CA ILE A 120 13.49 14.30 8.82
C ILE A 120 12.86 14.87 10.10
N PRO A 121 12.14 14.09 10.92
CA PRO A 121 11.53 14.63 12.14
C PRO A 121 12.52 15.24 13.14
N ASP A 122 13.74 14.71 13.19
CA ASP A 122 14.78 15.17 14.11
C ASP A 122 15.48 16.42 13.53
N ASP A 123 15.77 16.42 12.22
CA ASP A 123 16.56 17.48 11.56
C ASP A 123 15.72 18.71 11.13
N ILE A 124 14.39 18.57 10.93
CA ILE A 124 13.53 19.61 10.30
C ILE A 124 13.46 20.95 11.07
N ASN A 125 13.81 20.94 12.36
CA ASN A 125 13.85 22.15 13.19
C ASN A 125 15.10 23.00 12.92
N GLU A 126 16.22 22.35 12.61
CA GLU A 126 17.51 23.01 12.41
C GLU A 126 17.76 23.20 10.92
N LYS A 127 17.52 24.42 10.42
CA LYS A 127 17.56 24.73 8.97
C LYS A 127 18.83 24.23 8.28
N ARG A 128 19.99 24.36 8.93
CA ARG A 128 21.28 23.91 8.37
C ARG A 128 21.33 22.40 8.22
N GLU A 129 20.92 21.66 9.25
CA GLU A 129 20.91 20.20 9.26
C GLU A 129 19.86 19.67 8.28
N PHE A 130 18.68 20.28 8.26
CA PHE A 130 17.63 19.90 7.33
C PHE A 130 18.03 20.07 5.86
N LEU A 131 18.75 21.14 5.52
CA LEU A 131 19.26 21.35 4.16
C LEU A 131 20.29 20.29 3.75
N GLU A 132 21.14 19.82 4.67
CA GLU A 132 22.04 18.70 4.40
C GLU A 132 21.26 17.40 4.20
N THR A 133 20.28 17.12 5.05
CA THR A 133 19.41 15.95 4.93
C THR A 133 18.65 15.95 3.60
N ILE A 134 18.17 17.11 3.10
CA ILE A 134 17.55 17.23 1.78
C ILE A 134 18.53 16.85 0.65
N LYS A 135 19.80 17.27 0.73
CA LYS A 135 20.83 16.91 -0.26
C LYS A 135 21.13 15.42 -0.23
N GLU A 136 21.23 14.83 0.97
CA GLU A 136 21.41 13.39 1.15
C GLU A 136 20.25 12.61 0.55
N ILE A 137 18.99 13.03 0.79
CA ILE A 137 17.79 12.42 0.19
C ILE A 137 17.85 12.48 -1.33
N ALA A 138 18.15 13.64 -1.92
CA ALA A 138 18.24 13.79 -3.38
C ALA A 138 19.28 12.83 -3.98
N SER A 139 20.45 12.71 -3.34
CA SER A 139 21.50 11.77 -3.73
C SER A 139 21.05 10.30 -3.60
N ALA A 140 20.38 9.95 -2.51
CA ALA A 140 19.88 8.60 -2.26
C ALA A 140 18.76 8.19 -3.21
N ILE A 141 17.84 9.10 -3.56
CA ILE A 141 16.79 8.91 -4.57
C ILE A 141 17.43 8.57 -5.92
N LYS A 142 18.42 9.36 -6.36
CA LYS A 142 19.12 9.12 -7.62
C LYS A 142 19.78 7.74 -7.64
N LYS A 143 20.56 7.42 -6.61
CA LYS A 143 21.24 6.12 -6.49
C LYS A 143 20.26 4.95 -6.48
N THR A 144 19.11 5.09 -5.81
CA THR A 144 18.06 4.06 -5.77
C THR A 144 17.46 3.83 -7.16
N LEU A 145 17.16 4.91 -7.91
CA LEU A 145 16.64 4.82 -9.29
C LEU A 145 17.65 4.18 -10.26
N ASP A 146 18.93 4.51 -10.11
CA ASP A 146 20.01 3.92 -10.90
C ASP A 146 20.11 2.41 -10.61
N SER A 147 20.10 2.00 -9.33
CA SER A 147 20.09 0.58 -8.93
C SER A 147 18.85 -0.16 -9.44
N VAL A 148 17.66 0.43 -9.35
CA VAL A 148 16.43 -0.16 -9.91
C VAL A 148 16.58 -0.41 -11.40
N THR A 149 17.12 0.55 -12.15
CA THR A 149 17.33 0.42 -13.59
C THR A 149 18.29 -0.73 -13.92
N ASN A 150 19.33 -0.93 -13.12
CA ASN A 150 20.27 -2.05 -13.28
C ASN A 150 19.61 -3.42 -13.05
N THR A 151 18.53 -3.50 -12.26
CA THR A 151 17.80 -4.76 -12.07
C THR A 151 16.91 -5.15 -13.26
N TYR A 152 16.64 -4.24 -14.19
CA TYR A 152 15.69 -4.43 -15.29
C TYR A 152 16.07 -5.61 -16.21
N GLN A 153 17.36 -5.91 -16.33
CA GLN A 153 17.87 -7.02 -17.13
C GLN A 153 17.45 -8.41 -16.63
N TYR A 154 17.11 -8.54 -15.34
CA TYR A 154 16.73 -9.83 -14.73
C TYR A 154 15.25 -10.19 -14.86
N PHE A 155 14.42 -9.27 -15.32
CA PHE A 155 13.01 -9.52 -15.56
C PHE A 155 12.84 -10.41 -16.79
N LYS A 156 12.17 -11.55 -16.63
CA LYS A 156 11.95 -12.53 -17.71
C LYS A 156 10.75 -12.19 -18.59
N THR A 157 9.72 -11.58 -18.01
CA THR A 157 8.45 -11.29 -18.68
C THR A 157 8.33 -9.82 -19.06
N SER A 158 7.60 -9.53 -20.14
CA SER A 158 7.25 -8.15 -20.52
C SER A 158 6.39 -7.48 -19.45
N ASP A 159 5.47 -8.23 -18.84
CA ASP A 159 4.58 -7.74 -17.79
C ASP A 159 5.35 -7.26 -16.56
N GLY A 160 6.35 -8.01 -16.12
CA GLY A 160 7.18 -7.62 -14.97
C GLY A 160 8.00 -6.37 -15.25
N ARG A 161 8.55 -6.24 -16.47
CA ARG A 161 9.24 -5.02 -16.90
C ARG A 161 8.31 -3.81 -16.89
N GLN A 162 7.09 -3.97 -17.42
CA GLN A 162 6.08 -2.91 -17.44
C GLN A 162 5.63 -2.52 -16.02
N ALA A 163 5.45 -3.51 -15.14
CA ALA A 163 5.14 -3.28 -13.73
C ALA A 163 6.23 -2.45 -13.05
N LEU A 164 7.51 -2.82 -13.24
CA LEU A 164 8.62 -2.07 -12.66
C LEU A 164 8.69 -0.63 -13.18
N GLU A 165 8.48 -0.42 -14.48
CA GLU A 165 8.46 0.94 -15.05
C GLU A 165 7.29 1.78 -14.53
N ASN A 166 6.13 1.16 -14.26
CA ASN A 166 5.02 1.85 -13.62
C ASN A 166 5.36 2.27 -12.19
N GLU A 167 5.95 1.38 -11.38
CA GLU A 167 6.38 1.72 -10.02
C GLU A 167 7.49 2.78 -9.99
N LYS A 168 8.40 2.73 -10.95
CA LYS A 168 9.44 3.76 -11.14
C LYS A 168 8.83 5.13 -11.46
N LYS A 169 7.81 5.19 -12.32
CA LYS A 169 7.08 6.43 -12.62
C LYS A 169 6.40 7.01 -11.39
N GLU A 170 5.70 6.18 -10.60
CA GLU A 170 5.07 6.62 -9.36
C GLU A 170 6.12 7.08 -8.34
N PHE A 171 7.26 6.39 -8.21
CA PHE A 171 8.39 6.85 -7.38
C PHE A 171 8.91 8.22 -7.78
N ILE A 172 9.13 8.45 -9.07
CA ILE A 172 9.56 9.76 -9.58
C ILE A 172 8.51 10.84 -9.29
N LYS A 173 7.23 10.52 -9.45
CA LYS A 173 6.12 11.43 -9.12
C LYS A 173 6.09 11.81 -7.65
N TYR A 174 6.21 10.85 -6.73
CA TYR A 174 6.26 11.14 -5.29
C TYR A 174 7.53 11.89 -4.88
N SER A 175 8.67 11.64 -5.53
CA SER A 175 9.91 12.41 -5.35
C SER A 175 9.77 13.88 -5.76
N LYS A 176 9.09 14.14 -6.89
CA LYS A 176 8.73 15.50 -7.30
C LYS A 176 7.74 16.15 -6.33
N ASN A 177 6.74 15.41 -5.86
CA ASN A 177 5.79 15.89 -4.88
C ASN A 177 6.48 16.29 -3.56
N PHE A 178 7.39 15.45 -3.06
CA PHE A 178 8.21 15.74 -1.89
C PHE A 178 9.03 17.03 -2.09
N SER A 179 9.68 17.19 -3.23
CA SER A 179 10.42 18.40 -3.57
C SER A 179 9.54 19.67 -3.59
N ASN A 180 8.33 19.56 -4.14
CA ASN A 180 7.36 20.68 -4.14
C ASN A 180 6.85 20.99 -2.73
N THR A 181 6.64 19.95 -1.92
CA THR A 181 6.22 20.09 -0.52
C THR A 181 7.30 20.79 0.32
N LEU A 182 8.58 20.47 0.10
CA LEU A 182 9.69 21.20 0.73
C LEU A 182 9.68 22.69 0.37
N LYS A 183 9.41 23.04 -0.90
CA LYS A 183 9.29 24.45 -1.31
C LYS A 183 8.14 25.16 -0.60
N ALA A 184 7.00 24.49 -0.43
CA ALA A 184 5.87 25.02 0.33
C ALA A 184 6.21 25.15 1.82
N TYR A 185 6.88 24.15 2.41
CA TYR A 185 7.32 24.16 3.80
C TYR A 185 8.19 25.37 4.14
N PHE A 186 9.15 25.73 3.28
CA PHE A 186 9.98 26.92 3.53
C PHE A 186 9.21 28.25 3.50
N ARG A 187 7.96 28.26 3.01
CA ARG A 187 7.06 29.42 3.06
C ARG A 187 6.06 29.33 4.21
N ASP A 188 5.44 28.17 4.38
CA ASP A 188 4.23 28.00 5.21
C ASP A 188 4.54 27.31 6.55
N ASN A 189 5.75 26.78 6.72
CA ASN A 189 6.24 26.06 7.90
C ASN A 189 5.36 24.86 8.36
N LYS A 190 4.60 24.28 7.42
CA LYS A 190 3.75 23.10 7.66
C LYS A 190 4.57 21.81 7.64
N ARG A 191 4.99 21.36 8.83
CA ARG A 191 5.82 20.15 8.98
C ARG A 191 5.10 18.86 8.62
N ASP A 192 3.82 18.78 8.94
CA ASP A 192 3.02 17.56 8.73
C ASP A 192 2.97 17.19 7.23
N ASP A 193 2.86 18.18 6.35
CA ASP A 193 2.90 17.97 4.90
C ASP A 193 4.21 17.31 4.46
N VAL A 194 5.35 17.74 5.03
CA VAL A 194 6.66 17.14 4.77
C VAL A 194 6.71 15.69 5.26
N TYR A 195 6.14 15.42 6.43
CA TYR A 195 6.09 14.07 6.98
C TYR A 195 5.26 13.13 6.11
N ILE A 196 4.07 13.56 5.68
CA ILE A 196 3.21 12.80 4.76
C ILE A 196 3.93 12.53 3.44
N ALA A 197 4.57 13.55 2.85
CA ALA A 197 5.29 13.40 1.58
C ALA A 197 6.50 12.45 1.69
N ALA A 198 7.20 12.46 2.83
CA ALA A 198 8.29 11.51 3.09
C ALA A 198 7.79 10.08 3.33
N ASN A 199 6.68 9.90 4.05
CA ASN A 199 6.03 8.59 4.21
C ASN A 199 5.62 8.00 2.86
N HIS A 200 5.16 8.82 1.91
CA HIS A 200 4.87 8.35 0.54
C HIS A 200 6.12 7.83 -0.16
N LEU A 201 7.29 8.45 0.04
CA LEU A 201 8.54 7.94 -0.51
C LEU A 201 8.98 6.62 0.13
N LEU A 202 8.74 6.43 1.44
CA LEU A 202 8.98 5.15 2.09
C LEU A 202 8.15 4.04 1.46
N VAL A 203 6.84 4.25 1.37
CA VAL A 203 5.90 3.30 0.77
C VAL A 203 6.26 2.99 -0.69
N GLN A 204 6.60 4.01 -1.47
CA GLN A 204 6.95 3.80 -2.87
C GLN A 204 8.31 3.10 -3.06
N THR A 205 9.22 3.25 -2.10
CA THR A 205 10.46 2.44 -2.06
C THR A 205 10.12 0.96 -1.82
N ASP A 206 9.16 0.65 -0.95
CA ASP A 206 8.71 -0.73 -0.74
C ASP A 206 7.99 -1.31 -1.94
N TYR A 207 7.17 -0.54 -2.65
CA TYR A 207 6.54 -1.01 -3.89
C TYR A 207 7.56 -1.37 -4.99
N LEU A 208 8.65 -0.61 -5.11
CA LEU A 208 9.76 -0.94 -6.02
C LEU A 208 10.39 -2.28 -5.64
N LEU A 209 10.80 -2.42 -4.37
CA LEU A 209 11.41 -3.64 -3.86
C LEU A 209 10.48 -4.86 -4.03
N ARG A 210 9.21 -4.69 -3.69
CA ARG A 210 8.17 -5.72 -3.82
C ARG A 210 8.01 -6.18 -5.26
N THR A 211 7.94 -5.25 -6.21
CA THR A 211 7.74 -5.58 -7.63
C THR A 211 8.94 -6.37 -8.15
N ILE A 212 10.14 -5.94 -7.80
CA ILE A 212 11.35 -6.68 -8.19
C ILE A 212 11.36 -8.07 -7.55
N LYS A 213 11.00 -8.16 -6.26
CA LYS A 213 10.88 -9.45 -5.57
C LYS A 213 9.87 -10.38 -6.25
N LEU A 214 8.67 -9.91 -6.55
CA LEU A 214 7.60 -10.68 -7.18
C LEU A 214 7.99 -11.29 -8.53
N TYR A 215 8.72 -10.53 -9.36
CA TYR A 215 9.05 -10.95 -10.72
C TYR A 215 10.43 -11.59 -10.86
N CYS A 216 11.32 -11.40 -9.87
CA CYS A 216 12.69 -11.91 -9.90
C CYS A 216 12.96 -13.02 -8.86
N GLU A 217 12.11 -13.21 -7.86
CA GLU A 217 12.20 -14.35 -6.93
C GLU A 217 11.07 -15.35 -7.19
N THR A 218 11.43 -16.63 -7.13
CA THR A 218 10.50 -17.75 -7.32
C THR A 218 9.87 -18.24 -6.02
N ASP A 219 10.32 -17.74 -4.88
CA ASP A 219 9.79 -18.12 -3.57
C ASP A 219 8.42 -17.47 -3.36
N ALA A 220 7.44 -18.26 -2.90
CA ALA A 220 6.09 -17.79 -2.64
C ALA A 220 6.13 -16.57 -1.70
N LEU A 221 5.64 -15.44 -2.17
CA LEU A 221 5.41 -14.27 -1.33
C LEU A 221 4.38 -14.67 -0.26
N ASP A 222 4.79 -14.73 1.01
CA ASP A 222 3.83 -14.85 2.11
C ASP A 222 2.99 -13.57 2.18
N GLU A 223 1.73 -13.63 1.76
CA GLU A 223 0.83 -12.47 1.71
C GLU A 223 0.73 -11.73 3.06
N CYS A 224 0.91 -12.44 4.19
CA CYS A 224 0.90 -11.85 5.53
C CYS A 224 2.16 -11.00 5.83
N LEU A 225 3.27 -11.24 5.11
CA LEU A 225 4.48 -10.40 5.14
C LEU A 225 4.32 -9.13 4.29
N TYR A 226 3.26 -9.03 3.46
CA TYR A 226 3.14 -8.05 2.39
C TYR A 226 1.79 -7.29 2.38
N PRO A 227 1.46 -6.55 3.46
CA PRO A 227 0.16 -5.88 3.60
C PRO A 227 -0.13 -4.77 2.56
N LEU A 228 0.88 -4.34 1.79
CA LEU A 228 0.73 -3.33 0.75
C LEU A 228 -0.04 -3.82 -0.50
N ILE A 229 -0.48 -5.09 -0.55
CA ILE A 229 -1.25 -5.62 -1.69
C ILE A 229 -2.56 -4.85 -1.92
N SER A 230 -3.21 -4.37 -0.85
CA SER A 230 -4.62 -3.94 -0.92
C SER A 230 -4.84 -2.49 -1.37
N GLN A 231 -3.86 -1.58 -1.20
CA GLN A 231 -4.09 -0.15 -1.50
C GLN A 231 -3.97 0.21 -2.99
N GLN A 232 -3.15 -0.50 -3.76
CA GLN A 232 -2.98 -0.20 -5.19
C GLN A 232 -4.06 -0.86 -6.08
N GLN A 233 -4.61 -2.01 -5.67
CA GLN A 233 -5.68 -2.68 -6.43
C GLN A 233 -7.00 -1.91 -6.42
N GLN A 234 -7.27 -1.06 -5.43
CA GLN A 234 -8.49 -0.24 -5.42
C GLN A 234 -8.48 0.89 -6.46
N ASN A 235 -7.31 1.31 -6.95
CA ASN A 235 -7.21 2.37 -7.97
C ASN A 235 -7.18 1.85 -9.42
N SER A 236 -6.94 0.55 -9.64
CA SER A 236 -6.80 -0.02 -10.99
C SER A 236 -7.93 -0.97 -11.41
N ASN A 237 -8.76 -1.46 -10.48
CA ASN A 237 -9.85 -2.40 -10.80
C ASN A 237 -11.23 -1.74 -10.75
N ARG A 238 -11.52 -0.91 -11.76
CA ARG A 238 -12.90 -0.53 -12.10
C ARG A 238 -13.36 -1.15 -13.41
N ILE A 239 -13.02 -2.41 -13.66
CA ILE A 239 -13.66 -3.22 -14.71
C ILE A 239 -13.75 -4.67 -14.22
N ILE A 240 -14.90 -5.05 -13.66
CA ILE A 240 -15.29 -6.46 -13.51
C ILE A 240 -16.35 -6.72 -14.60
N PRO A 241 -16.12 -7.65 -15.55
CA PRO A 241 -17.21 -8.28 -16.27
C PRO A 241 -17.85 -9.30 -15.35
N THR A 242 -19.09 -9.06 -14.93
CA THR A 242 -19.90 -10.01 -14.15
C THR A 242 -20.13 -11.28 -14.97
N SER A 243 -19.42 -12.36 -14.60
CA SER A 243 -19.74 -13.72 -15.03
C SER A 243 -21.00 -14.19 -14.32
N ARG A 244 -21.97 -14.64 -15.12
CA ARG A 244 -23.28 -15.12 -14.69
C ARG A 244 -23.13 -16.45 -13.95
N TYR A 245 -23.55 -16.48 -12.69
CA TYR A 245 -23.97 -17.73 -12.06
C TYR A 245 -25.37 -18.08 -12.58
N SER A 246 -25.45 -19.21 -13.28
CA SER A 246 -26.69 -19.95 -13.49
C SER A 246 -27.30 -20.33 -12.15
N SER A 247 -28.59 -20.09 -11.99
CA SER A 247 -29.42 -20.80 -11.03
C SER A 247 -30.73 -21.14 -11.72
N ASN A 248 -30.85 -22.42 -12.07
CA ASN A 248 -32.10 -23.06 -12.42
C ASN A 248 -33.06 -22.93 -11.23
N ASN A 249 -34.24 -22.38 -11.48
CA ASN A 249 -35.42 -22.78 -10.72
C ASN A 249 -36.62 -22.89 -11.66
N SER A 250 -37.17 -24.09 -11.67
CA SER A 250 -38.31 -24.55 -12.41
C SER A 250 -39.61 -24.01 -11.83
N ARG A 251 -40.54 -23.59 -12.71
CA ARG A 251 -41.97 -23.92 -12.66
C ARG A 251 -42.69 -23.44 -13.92
N GLN A 252 -43.27 -24.41 -14.64
CA GLN A 252 -44.46 -24.30 -15.52
C GLN A 252 -45.56 -23.52 -14.76
N SER A 253 -46.54 -22.83 -15.33
CA SER A 253 -47.28 -22.76 -16.60
C SER A 253 -48.15 -21.47 -16.42
N SER A 254 -48.61 -20.71 -17.40
CA SER A 254 -49.61 -21.04 -18.42
C SER A 254 -49.87 -19.80 -19.29
N SER A 255 -50.29 -20.10 -20.50
CA SER A 255 -50.75 -19.25 -21.60
C SER A 255 -51.90 -18.28 -21.27
N SER A 256 -51.85 -17.08 -21.86
CA SER A 256 -53.00 -16.43 -22.50
C SER A 256 -52.57 -15.19 -23.29
N SER A 257 -52.41 -15.35 -24.61
CA SER A 257 -52.36 -14.28 -25.60
C SER A 257 -53.78 -13.94 -26.05
N SER A 258 -54.14 -12.65 -26.11
CA SER A 258 -55.18 -12.11 -27.01
C SER A 258 -55.20 -10.59 -26.93
N GLY A 259 -55.20 -9.93 -28.10
CA GLY A 259 -55.60 -8.53 -28.19
C GLY A 259 -55.16 -7.81 -29.47
N ASN A 260 -56.09 -7.76 -30.43
CA ASN A 260 -56.27 -6.71 -31.44
C ASN A 260 -55.42 -6.73 -32.73
N ASN A 261 -56.04 -7.13 -33.85
CA ASN A 261 -56.65 -6.16 -34.79
C ASN A 261 -57.46 -6.86 -35.93
N ARG A 262 -58.80 -6.72 -35.86
CA ARG A 262 -59.82 -6.31 -36.88
C ARG A 262 -59.47 -6.28 -38.41
N PRO A 263 -60.46 -6.26 -39.34
CA PRO A 263 -61.40 -7.34 -39.73
C PRO A 263 -61.67 -7.38 -41.29
N ILE A 264 -62.70 -8.13 -41.71
CA ILE A 264 -63.51 -8.03 -42.97
C ILE A 264 -62.95 -8.73 -44.23
N SER A 265 -63.51 -9.88 -44.65
CA SER A 265 -64.71 -9.99 -45.51
C SER A 265 -64.82 -11.38 -46.17
N SER A 266 -66.05 -11.91 -46.21
CA SER A 266 -66.68 -12.72 -47.26
C SER A 266 -65.89 -13.86 -47.92
N TYR A 267 -66.37 -15.11 -47.78
CA TYR A 267 -67.14 -15.79 -48.82
C TYR A 267 -67.87 -17.01 -48.24
N GLU A 268 -69.10 -17.18 -48.74
CA GLU A 268 -70.13 -18.14 -48.35
C GLU A 268 -69.88 -19.57 -48.87
N ILE A 269 -70.35 -20.54 -48.06
CA ILE A 269 -71.27 -21.64 -48.43
C ILE A 269 -70.89 -22.52 -49.64
N ASN A 270 -70.71 -23.82 -49.40
CA ASN A 270 -71.69 -24.81 -49.89
C ASN A 270 -71.55 -26.19 -49.23
N TYR A 271 -72.74 -26.74 -48.98
CA TYR A 271 -73.03 -28.12 -48.61
C TYR A 271 -72.60 -29.10 -49.71
N THR A 272 -72.37 -30.35 -49.28
CA THR A 272 -72.43 -31.63 -50.05
C THR A 272 -72.42 -31.57 -51.57
#